data_AF-A0A1Q7BXJ4-F1
#
_entry.id   AF-A0A1Q7BXJ4-F1
#
_cell.length_a   1.000
_cell.length_b   1.000
_cell.length_c   1.000
_cell.angle_alpha   90.00
_cell.angle_beta   90.00
_cell.angle_gamma   90.00
#
_symmetry.space_group_name_H-M   'P 1'
#
loop_
_entity.id
_entity.type
_entity.pdbx_description
1 polymer ?
#
loop_
_entity_poly.entity_id
_entity_poly.type
_entity_poly.pdbx_seq_one_letter_code
_entity_poly.pdbx_strand_id
1 'polypeptide(L)'
;MVDVGQFLGLRAAKRGGPPAAAQAGILDDSQPIPQPAVRFSAGQIAVLFVALAAIASIPILLYPWPPLSDYINHLARMHVIAAVGSDPDLALFYQIEWQAIPNLMMDLIVPILQRVMNVYLAGQVYTIMSFVLILSGTLALNRQLYRHWSVLPLIAFPLLYNNVFLVGTMNYLFGIGLALWALTTWVALRERALALRLAVSTLFVLALFFCHLFAVGVYGLGLLAFELQRLLSMRRQASSVDGAVERRIPAWVDFVASGIPFLPVVPLLLRSPTWTLRWDFTWELNGKLNGLLFVIEVYSRQATFFLATIVAIAALFAVRHRALQFHPFGWILLAVGGVTYLALPRVLFDTYMADQRLPIALAFMIIACAHLDLRDEFVRRGFATVLVLLLAVRAFEVQGVWRELSRGTNSFRESVRQIERGSKILVAYADPDNGDNARDLWLTHAACLAIIERSALVTTAFTVLGKQVMHVRRDYRDRVDTEDGTPPSIRQLLSHTEPMDWDDDPPYWSRWTTDYDYLYILFTDRGYANPDPTRLTPVFAGNRFVLYQINGTQLAGAPKTSH
;
A
#
# COMPACT_ATOMS: atom_id res chain seq x y z
N MET A 1 -32.67 61.23 29.30
CA MET A 1 -31.33 61.57 28.76
C MET A 1 -31.34 61.14 27.30
N VAL A 2 -31.90 61.99 26.44
CA VAL A 2 -31.20 62.92 25.52
C VAL A 2 -30.49 62.15 24.40
N ASP A 3 -31.26 62.01 23.33
CA ASP A 3 -30.85 61.79 21.94
C ASP A 3 -30.17 63.06 21.41
N VAL A 4 -29.10 62.90 20.64
CA VAL A 4 -28.40 63.98 19.94
C VAL A 4 -28.25 63.58 18.47
N GLY A 5 -29.13 64.16 17.66
CA GLY A 5 -29.25 63.98 16.22
C GLY A 5 -28.01 64.38 15.43
N GLN A 6 -27.86 63.80 14.23
CA GLN A 6 -28.23 64.49 12.99
C GLN A 6 -27.61 65.88 12.85
N PHE A 7 -26.52 65.96 12.09
CA PHE A 7 -26.24 67.14 11.30
C PHE A 7 -25.70 66.73 9.93
N LEU A 8 -26.55 67.02 8.93
CA LEU A 8 -26.29 67.31 7.51
C LEU A 8 -27.23 66.49 6.62
N GLY A 9 -28.43 67.03 6.47
CA GLY A 9 -29.43 66.54 5.53
C GLY A 9 -29.02 66.78 4.09
N LEU A 10 -29.55 65.93 3.21
CA LEU A 10 -30.10 66.31 1.91
C LEU A 10 -30.93 65.14 1.37
N ARG A 11 -32.03 65.51 0.71
CA ARG A 11 -33.20 64.70 0.37
C ARG A 11 -32.93 63.60 -0.67
N ALA A 12 -33.85 62.63 -0.63
CA ALA A 12 -34.00 61.52 -1.56
C ALA A 12 -33.95 61.89 -3.04
N ALA A 13 -33.25 61.05 -3.83
CA ALA A 13 -33.54 60.80 -5.23
C ALA A 13 -33.35 59.31 -5.51
N LYS A 14 -34.46 58.59 -5.72
CA LYS A 14 -34.49 57.25 -6.32
C LYS A 14 -33.82 57.36 -7.71
N ARG A 15 -32.65 56.72 -7.87
CA ARG A 15 -32.11 56.35 -9.18
C ARG A 15 -32.00 54.84 -9.22
N GLY A 16 -32.78 54.22 -10.09
CA GLY A 16 -32.70 52.80 -10.39
C GLY A 16 -31.32 52.47 -10.93
N GLY A 17 -30.62 51.55 -10.26
CA GLY A 17 -29.45 50.88 -10.81
C GLY A 17 -29.89 49.85 -11.85
N PRO A 18 -29.08 49.61 -12.90
CA PRO A 18 -29.38 48.61 -13.91
C PRO A 18 -29.44 47.21 -13.29
N PRO A 19 -30.21 46.27 -13.85
CA PRO A 19 -30.27 44.91 -13.32
C PRO A 19 -28.87 44.30 -13.38
N ALA A 20 -28.43 43.69 -12.28
CA ALA A 20 -27.28 42.82 -12.27
C ALA A 20 -27.54 41.70 -13.30
N ALA A 21 -26.79 41.74 -14.39
CA ALA A 21 -26.81 40.71 -15.42
C ALA A 21 -26.53 39.36 -14.76
N ALA A 22 -27.56 38.50 -14.76
CA ALA A 22 -27.42 37.10 -14.44
C ALA A 22 -26.31 36.52 -15.33
N GLN A 23 -25.25 36.01 -14.71
CA GLN A 23 -24.32 35.12 -15.39
C GLN A 23 -25.10 33.88 -15.81
N ALA A 24 -25.45 33.83 -17.10
CA ALA A 24 -25.99 32.65 -17.75
C ALA A 24 -24.91 31.56 -17.74
N GLY A 25 -24.94 30.74 -16.68
CA GLY A 25 -24.25 29.46 -16.67
C GLY A 25 -24.95 28.55 -17.67
N ILE A 26 -24.20 28.09 -18.67
CA ILE A 26 -24.59 27.05 -19.62
C ILE A 26 -24.77 25.75 -18.82
N LEU A 27 -25.92 25.56 -18.17
CA LEU A 27 -26.38 24.32 -17.49
C LEU A 27 -27.82 24.48 -16.93
N ASP A 28 -28.67 25.32 -17.53
CA ASP A 28 -30.06 25.52 -17.07
C ASP A 28 -31.06 25.01 -18.12
N ASP A 29 -31.38 23.72 -18.03
CA ASP A 29 -32.61 23.15 -18.57
C ASP A 29 -33.38 22.53 -17.39
N SER A 30 -34.24 23.35 -16.79
CA SER A 30 -35.14 22.95 -15.72
C SER A 30 -36.24 22.03 -16.25
N GLN A 31 -36.16 20.74 -15.92
CA GLN A 31 -37.29 19.80 -15.91
C GLN A 31 -37.74 19.59 -14.45
N PRO A 32 -39.04 19.36 -14.19
CA PRO A 32 -39.64 19.48 -12.86
C PRO A 32 -39.04 18.53 -11.83
N ILE A 33 -38.94 19.03 -10.59
CA ILE A 33 -38.37 18.37 -9.40
C ILE A 33 -38.94 16.95 -9.24
N PRO A 34 -38.13 15.88 -9.41
CA PRO A 34 -38.50 14.57 -8.90
C PRO A 34 -38.55 14.67 -7.38
N GLN A 35 -39.61 14.10 -6.76
CA GLN A 35 -39.71 13.96 -5.30
C GLN A 35 -38.35 13.60 -4.67
N PRO A 36 -37.98 14.15 -3.50
CA PRO A 36 -36.67 13.91 -2.92
C PRO A 36 -36.50 12.41 -2.69
N ALA A 37 -35.73 11.76 -3.56
CA ALA A 37 -35.34 10.37 -3.37
C ALA A 37 -34.78 10.25 -1.95
N VAL A 38 -35.34 9.36 -1.15
CA VAL A 38 -34.93 9.19 0.26
C VAL A 38 -33.53 8.55 0.26
N ARG A 39 -32.51 9.39 0.14
CA ARG A 39 -31.10 9.00 0.12
C ARG A 39 -30.62 8.75 1.53
N PHE A 40 -29.56 7.95 1.67
CA PHE A 40 -28.80 7.94 2.92
C PHE A 40 -28.31 9.35 3.23
N SER A 41 -28.53 9.81 4.45
CA SER A 41 -27.95 11.07 4.92
C SER A 41 -26.43 10.94 5.05
N ALA A 42 -25.72 12.07 4.99
CA ALA A 42 -24.27 12.08 5.21
C ALA A 42 -23.88 11.47 6.57
N GLY A 43 -24.70 11.70 7.61
CA GLY A 43 -24.50 11.10 8.94
C GLY A 43 -24.63 9.58 8.93
N GLN A 44 -25.63 9.02 8.23
CA GLN A 44 -25.76 7.56 8.08
C GLN A 44 -24.57 6.95 7.34
N ILE A 45 -24.09 7.61 6.28
CA ILE A 45 -22.91 7.16 5.53
C ILE A 45 -21.67 7.20 6.41
N ALA A 46 -21.49 8.25 7.21
CA ALA A 46 -20.37 8.36 8.15
C ALA A 46 -20.41 7.26 9.22
N VAL A 47 -21.59 6.97 9.80
CA VAL A 47 -21.76 5.89 10.77
C VAL A 47 -21.45 4.53 10.14
N LEU A 48 -21.96 4.25 8.93
CA LEU A 48 -21.64 3.02 8.21
C LEU A 48 -20.14 2.92 7.90
N PHE A 49 -19.51 4.01 7.46
CA PHE A 49 -18.08 4.05 7.20
C PHE A 49 -17.27 3.69 8.46
N VAL A 50 -17.59 4.31 9.61
CA VAL A 50 -16.90 4.03 10.87
C VAL A 50 -17.13 2.59 11.32
N ALA A 51 -18.36 2.08 11.22
CA ALA A 51 -18.68 0.70 11.59
C ALA A 51 -17.92 -0.31 10.71
N LEU A 52 -17.90 -0.11 9.39
CA LEU A 52 -17.17 -0.97 8.47
C LEU A 52 -15.65 -0.86 8.66
N ALA A 53 -15.12 0.35 8.95
CA ALA A 53 -13.71 0.53 9.28
C ALA A 53 -13.32 -0.18 10.58
N ALA A 54 -14.19 -0.14 11.59
CA ALA A 54 -13.99 -0.91 12.82
C ALA A 54 -13.94 -2.41 12.52
N ILE A 55 -14.92 -2.95 11.78
CA ILE A 55 -14.96 -4.37 11.39
C ILE A 55 -13.71 -4.77 10.59
N ALA A 56 -13.33 -3.96 9.59
CA ALA A 56 -12.15 -4.21 8.77
C ALA A 56 -10.84 -4.14 9.59
N SER A 57 -10.82 -3.40 10.71
CA SER A 57 -9.64 -3.28 11.57
C SER A 57 -9.51 -4.42 12.59
N ILE A 58 -10.56 -5.23 12.81
CA ILE A 58 -10.55 -6.30 13.83
C ILE A 58 -9.36 -7.26 13.66
N PRO A 59 -9.10 -7.86 12.47
CA PRO A 59 -7.96 -8.76 12.31
C PRO A 59 -6.62 -8.05 12.59
N ILE A 60 -6.46 -6.80 12.14
CA ILE A 60 -5.24 -6.03 12.39
C ILE A 60 -5.00 -5.86 13.88
N LEU A 61 -6.02 -5.49 14.64
CA LEU A 61 -5.91 -5.21 16.08
C LEU A 61 -5.68 -6.47 16.92
N LEU A 62 -6.29 -7.59 16.54
CA LEU A 62 -6.19 -8.84 17.28
C LEU A 62 -4.84 -9.54 17.13
N TYR A 63 -4.11 -9.29 16.04
CA TYR A 63 -2.83 -9.94 15.76
C TYR A 63 -1.73 -8.88 15.61
N PRO A 64 -0.91 -8.62 16.65
CA PRO A 64 0.18 -7.63 16.63
C PRO A 64 1.26 -7.88 15.58
N TRP A 65 1.36 -9.12 15.12
CA TRP A 65 2.12 -9.50 13.92
C TRP A 65 1.12 -10.04 12.88
N PRO A 66 0.51 -9.14 12.08
CA PRO A 66 -0.21 -9.53 10.87
C PRO A 66 0.67 -10.47 10.03
N PRO A 67 0.17 -11.66 9.65
CA PRO A 67 0.93 -12.68 8.90
C PRO A 67 1.09 -12.28 7.42
N LEU A 68 1.72 -11.14 7.18
CA LEU A 68 2.09 -10.59 5.88
C LEU A 68 3.59 -10.83 5.66
N SER A 69 4.01 -10.96 4.40
CA SER A 69 5.42 -11.27 4.06
C SER A 69 6.40 -10.22 4.57
N ASP A 70 6.31 -9.00 4.04
CA ASP A 70 7.36 -7.99 4.21
C ASP A 70 7.17 -7.19 5.50
N TYR A 71 6.01 -7.32 6.13
CA TYR A 71 5.56 -6.44 7.21
C TYR A 71 6.51 -6.43 8.41
N ILE A 72 6.95 -7.61 8.86
CA ILE A 72 7.85 -7.69 10.02
C ILE A 72 9.25 -7.15 9.69
N ASN A 73 9.70 -7.29 8.45
CA ASN A 73 10.94 -6.70 7.96
C ASN A 73 10.86 -5.16 7.96
N HIS A 74 9.73 -4.61 7.48
CA HIS A 74 9.46 -3.18 7.59
C HIS A 74 9.44 -2.71 9.04
N LEU A 75 8.75 -3.42 9.95
CA LEU A 75 8.77 -3.06 11.38
C LEU A 75 10.16 -3.12 11.99
N ALA A 76 10.98 -4.11 11.62
CA ALA A 76 12.36 -4.19 12.06
C ALA A 76 13.14 -2.94 11.65
N ARG A 77 13.00 -2.50 10.39
CA ARG A 77 13.60 -1.26 9.92
C ARG A 77 13.12 -0.04 10.70
N MET A 78 11.81 0.08 10.98
CA MET A 78 11.28 1.19 11.79
C MET A 78 11.86 1.19 13.19
N HIS A 79 12.00 0.00 13.79
CA HIS A 79 12.60 -0.16 15.10
C HIS A 79 14.06 0.29 15.11
N VAL A 80 14.85 -0.14 14.11
CA VAL A 80 16.25 0.31 13.95
C VAL A 80 16.33 1.82 13.80
N ILE A 81 15.54 2.44 12.92
CA ILE A 81 15.52 3.90 12.75
C ILE A 81 15.26 4.62 14.09
N ALA A 82 14.34 4.09 14.90
CA ALA A 82 13.99 4.68 16.19
C ALA A 82 15.03 4.42 17.30
N ALA A 83 15.75 3.30 17.26
CA ALA A 83 16.57 2.82 18.38
C ALA A 83 18.09 2.81 18.13
N VAL A 84 18.57 2.92 16.88
CA VAL A 84 19.99 2.81 16.53
C VAL A 84 20.90 3.81 17.25
N GLY A 85 20.37 4.96 17.67
CA GLY A 85 21.14 5.94 18.44
C GLY A 85 21.33 5.59 19.93
N SER A 86 20.55 4.64 20.45
CA SER A 86 20.52 4.26 21.87
C SER A 86 20.83 2.80 22.14
N ASP A 87 20.69 1.94 21.13
CA ASP A 87 20.91 0.50 21.23
C ASP A 87 22.30 0.16 20.65
N PRO A 88 23.29 -0.23 21.48
CA PRO A 88 24.66 -0.49 21.03
C PRO A 88 24.78 -1.68 20.07
N ASP A 89 23.94 -2.70 20.23
CA ASP A 89 23.96 -3.90 19.37
C ASP A 89 23.41 -3.56 17.98
N LEU A 90 22.31 -2.80 17.92
CA LEU A 90 21.79 -2.30 16.64
C LEU A 90 22.77 -1.32 15.98
N ALA A 91 23.41 -0.46 16.78
CA ALA A 91 24.41 0.48 16.29
C ALA A 91 25.68 -0.21 15.76
N LEU A 92 25.98 -1.42 16.23
CA LEU A 92 27.08 -2.26 15.74
C LEU A 92 26.79 -2.81 14.35
N PHE A 93 25.55 -3.25 14.10
CA PHE A 93 25.19 -3.92 12.85
C PHE A 93 24.64 -3.00 11.77
N TYR A 94 23.84 -2.01 12.15
CA TYR A 94 23.05 -1.22 11.23
C TYR A 94 23.43 0.26 11.25
N GLN A 95 23.25 0.92 10.11
CA GLN A 95 23.34 2.36 9.96
C GLN A 95 22.21 2.89 9.09
N ILE A 96 21.77 4.13 9.35
CA ILE A 96 20.73 4.79 8.58
C ILE A 96 21.36 5.90 7.74
N GLU A 97 21.20 5.82 6.43
CA GLU A 97 21.62 6.84 5.47
C GLU A 97 20.39 7.42 4.78
N TRP A 98 19.97 8.61 5.21
CA TRP A 98 18.81 9.27 4.61
C TRP A 98 19.13 9.74 3.19
N GLN A 99 18.35 9.21 2.24
CA GLN A 99 18.48 9.48 0.82
C GLN A 99 17.10 9.79 0.24
N ALA A 100 17.05 10.51 -0.88
CA ALA A 100 15.80 10.83 -1.57
C ALA A 100 15.28 9.65 -2.41
N ILE A 101 15.02 8.50 -1.78
CA ILE A 101 14.46 7.33 -2.44
C ILE A 101 12.92 7.35 -2.37
N PRO A 102 12.21 6.78 -3.37
CA PRO A 102 10.81 6.43 -3.19
C PRO A 102 10.68 5.39 -2.06
N ASN A 103 9.48 5.23 -1.48
CA ASN A 103 9.20 4.18 -0.47
C ASN A 103 9.67 4.49 0.97
N LEU A 104 9.51 5.74 1.44
CA LEU A 104 9.93 6.22 2.77
C LEU A 104 8.78 6.60 3.72
N MET A 105 7.52 6.54 3.31
CA MET A 105 6.43 7.09 4.15
C MET A 105 6.33 6.42 5.53
N MET A 106 6.45 5.11 5.60
CA MET A 106 6.48 4.35 6.85
C MET A 106 7.70 4.74 7.70
N ASP A 107 8.86 4.90 7.07
CA ASP A 107 10.13 5.36 7.67
C ASP A 107 10.01 6.74 8.33
N LEU A 108 9.15 7.60 7.78
CA LEU A 108 8.88 8.94 8.33
C LEU A 108 7.81 8.93 9.43
N ILE A 109 6.84 8.01 9.38
CA ILE A 109 5.66 8.01 10.28
C ILE A 109 5.85 7.08 11.48
N VAL A 110 6.22 5.82 11.25
CA VAL A 110 6.21 4.78 12.29
C VAL A 110 7.23 5.04 13.40
N PRO A 111 8.48 5.47 13.12
CA PRO A 111 9.42 5.85 14.19
C PRO A 111 8.92 7.00 15.07
N ILE A 112 8.11 7.93 14.54
CA ILE A 112 7.48 8.99 15.33
C ILE A 112 6.41 8.39 16.25
N LEU A 113 5.56 7.51 15.73
CA LEU A 113 4.56 6.79 16.53
C LEU A 113 5.23 5.98 17.64
N GLN A 114 6.36 5.32 17.35
CA GLN A 114 7.11 4.51 18.31
C GLN A 114 7.60 5.29 19.54
N ARG A 115 7.64 6.63 19.48
CA ARG A 115 7.96 7.45 20.67
C ARG A 115 6.91 7.36 21.78
N VAL A 116 5.68 6.99 21.45
CA VAL A 116 4.56 6.93 22.41
C VAL A 116 3.89 5.55 22.50
N MET A 117 4.30 4.60 21.67
CA MET A 117 3.80 3.22 21.67
C MET A 117 4.87 2.24 21.20
N ASN A 118 4.67 0.93 21.39
CA ASN A 118 5.60 -0.06 20.85
C ASN A 118 5.49 -0.17 19.30
N VAL A 119 6.52 -0.74 18.67
CA VAL A 119 6.62 -0.84 17.21
C VAL A 119 5.46 -1.64 16.59
N TYR A 120 4.95 -2.66 17.28
CA TYR A 120 3.82 -3.47 16.80
C TYR A 120 2.53 -2.64 16.71
N LEU A 121 2.21 -1.89 17.77
CA LEU A 121 1.04 -1.01 17.77
C LEU A 121 1.20 0.13 16.75
N ALA A 122 2.39 0.71 16.63
CA ALA A 122 2.68 1.73 15.62
C ALA A 122 2.45 1.20 14.19
N GLY A 123 2.88 -0.04 13.93
CA GLY A 123 2.61 -0.75 12.69
C GLY A 123 1.12 -0.97 12.45
N GLN A 124 0.35 -1.43 13.45
CA GLN A 124 -1.10 -1.63 13.34
C GLN A 124 -1.83 -0.32 13.03
N VAL A 125 -1.45 0.77 13.72
CA VAL A 125 -1.99 2.12 13.49
C VAL A 125 -1.71 2.58 12.07
N TYR A 126 -0.49 2.37 11.55
CA TYR A 126 -0.14 2.70 10.17
C TYR A 126 -1.00 1.94 9.14
N THR A 127 -1.22 0.63 9.37
CA THR A 127 -2.08 -0.19 8.52
C THR A 127 -3.53 0.33 8.51
N ILE A 128 -4.11 0.60 9.68
CA ILE A 128 -5.48 1.10 9.80
C ILE A 128 -5.61 2.49 9.16
N MET A 129 -4.62 3.36 9.37
CA MET A 129 -4.57 4.67 8.72
C MET A 129 -4.58 4.54 7.20
N SER A 130 -3.85 3.56 6.65
CA SER A 130 -3.82 3.27 5.21
C SER A 130 -5.20 2.82 4.69
N PHE A 131 -5.89 1.94 5.43
CA PHE A 131 -7.26 1.50 5.10
C PHE A 131 -8.25 2.66 5.08
N VAL A 132 -8.22 3.51 6.11
CA VAL A 132 -9.08 4.69 6.21
C VAL A 132 -8.78 5.68 5.09
N LEU A 133 -7.51 5.91 4.77
CA LEU A 133 -7.10 6.84 3.71
C LEU A 133 -7.59 6.38 2.33
N ILE A 134 -7.46 5.09 2.00
CA ILE A 134 -7.98 4.50 0.76
C ILE A 134 -9.47 4.73 0.64
N LEU A 135 -10.25 4.26 1.62
CA LEU A 135 -11.70 4.26 1.51
C LEU A 135 -12.31 5.65 1.63
N SER A 136 -11.73 6.52 2.45
CA SER A 136 -12.14 7.93 2.51
C SER A 136 -11.85 8.64 1.19
N GLY A 137 -10.70 8.36 0.55
CA GLY A 137 -10.36 8.87 -0.77
C GLY A 137 -11.32 8.37 -1.86
N THR A 138 -11.68 7.08 -1.85
CA THR A 138 -12.69 6.51 -2.76
C THR A 138 -14.05 7.19 -2.59
N LEU A 139 -14.50 7.36 -1.35
CA LEU A 139 -15.79 7.99 -1.03
C LEU A 139 -15.78 9.48 -1.42
N ALA A 140 -14.68 10.19 -1.16
CA ALA A 140 -14.53 11.61 -1.49
C ALA A 140 -14.46 11.84 -3.01
N LEU A 141 -13.76 10.98 -3.76
CA LEU A 141 -13.72 11.04 -5.22
C LEU A 141 -15.12 10.86 -5.81
N ASN A 142 -15.88 9.86 -5.33
CA ASN A 142 -17.26 9.66 -5.74
C ASN A 142 -18.13 10.90 -5.46
N ARG A 143 -17.99 11.48 -4.26
CA ARG A 143 -18.70 12.70 -3.87
C ARG A 143 -18.39 13.88 -4.79
N GLN A 144 -17.18 13.99 -5.31
CA GLN A 144 -16.81 15.04 -6.28
C GLN A 144 -17.40 14.79 -7.66
N LEU A 145 -17.36 13.54 -8.14
CA LEU A 145 -17.89 13.17 -9.45
C LEU A 145 -19.43 13.33 -9.53
N TYR A 146 -20.15 12.95 -8.47
CA TYR A 146 -21.62 12.95 -8.45
C TYR A 146 -22.25 14.13 -7.69
N ARG A 147 -21.44 14.96 -7.03
CA ARG A 147 -21.87 16.13 -6.23
C ARG A 147 -22.80 15.84 -5.04
N HIS A 148 -22.95 14.58 -4.64
CA HIS A 148 -23.62 14.17 -3.41
C HIS A 148 -22.99 12.91 -2.82
N TRP A 149 -23.24 12.63 -1.54
CA TRP A 149 -22.71 11.42 -0.92
C TRP A 149 -23.47 10.19 -1.42
N SER A 150 -22.76 9.07 -1.55
CA SER A 150 -23.27 7.79 -2.02
C SER A 150 -22.78 6.69 -1.08
N VAL A 151 -23.60 5.68 -0.84
CA VAL A 151 -23.17 4.47 -0.11
C VAL A 151 -22.38 3.50 -0.97
N LEU A 152 -22.46 3.63 -2.30
CA LEU A 152 -21.84 2.66 -3.21
C LEU A 152 -20.33 2.48 -2.97
N PRO A 153 -19.51 3.53 -2.77
CA PRO A 153 -18.08 3.38 -2.50
C PRO A 153 -17.73 2.46 -1.32
N LEU A 154 -18.65 2.25 -0.38
CA LEU A 154 -18.44 1.37 0.76
C LEU A 154 -18.29 -0.11 0.33
N ILE A 155 -18.73 -0.51 -0.87
CA ILE A 155 -18.47 -1.88 -1.37
C ILE A 155 -16.99 -2.21 -1.53
N ALA A 156 -16.11 -1.20 -1.46
CA ALA A 156 -14.67 -1.38 -1.56
C ALA A 156 -14.02 -1.91 -0.27
N PHE A 157 -14.72 -1.90 0.88
CA PHE A 157 -14.18 -2.39 2.16
C PHE A 157 -13.58 -3.81 2.10
N PRO A 158 -14.25 -4.81 1.51
CA PRO A 158 -13.69 -6.17 1.38
C PRO A 158 -12.43 -6.26 0.51
N LEU A 159 -12.15 -5.26 -0.33
CA LEU A 159 -10.95 -5.22 -1.19
C LEU A 159 -9.72 -4.72 -0.44
N LEU A 160 -9.85 -4.20 0.78
CA LEU A 160 -8.71 -3.84 1.62
C LEU A 160 -7.81 -5.05 1.89
N TYR A 161 -8.43 -6.22 2.08
CA TYR A 161 -7.75 -7.50 2.17
C TYR A 161 -7.67 -8.12 0.78
N ASN A 162 -6.49 -8.04 0.18
CA ASN A 162 -6.16 -8.54 -1.15
C ASN A 162 -4.71 -9.05 -1.14
N ASN A 163 -4.28 -9.74 -2.18
CA ASN A 163 -2.92 -10.32 -2.22
C ASN A 163 -1.81 -9.26 -2.13
N VAL A 164 -1.99 -8.06 -2.69
CA VAL A 164 -1.00 -6.97 -2.59
C VAL A 164 -0.83 -6.49 -1.15
N PHE A 165 -1.90 -6.55 -0.35
CA PHE A 165 -1.82 -6.34 1.10
C PHE A 165 -1.11 -7.50 1.83
N LEU A 166 -1.39 -8.76 1.45
CA LEU A 166 -0.74 -9.93 2.05
C LEU A 166 0.78 -9.97 1.84
N VAL A 167 1.27 -9.43 0.72
CA VAL A 167 2.71 -9.25 0.48
C VAL A 167 3.31 -8.23 1.46
N GLY A 168 2.56 -7.22 1.89
CA GLY A 168 3.05 -6.22 2.83
C GLY A 168 3.62 -4.96 2.19
N THR A 169 3.14 -4.57 1.00
CA THR A 169 3.53 -3.33 0.29
C THR A 169 2.96 -2.05 0.97
N MET A 170 3.28 -1.85 2.24
CA MET A 170 2.61 -0.90 3.15
C MET A 170 2.59 0.54 2.64
N ASN A 171 3.73 1.02 2.16
CA ASN A 171 3.93 2.35 1.60
C ASN A 171 3.18 2.57 0.29
N TYR A 172 3.06 1.54 -0.54
CA TYR A 172 2.24 1.59 -1.74
C TYR A 172 0.75 1.73 -1.39
N LEU A 173 0.24 0.96 -0.42
CA LEU A 173 -1.15 1.05 0.03
C LEU A 173 -1.50 2.43 0.58
N PHE A 174 -0.63 2.99 1.43
CA PHE A 174 -0.78 4.38 1.88
C PHE A 174 -0.79 5.35 0.69
N GLY A 175 0.09 5.12 -0.30
CA GLY A 175 0.14 5.85 -1.55
C GLY A 175 -1.14 5.77 -2.39
N ILE A 176 -1.84 4.62 -2.45
CA ILE A 176 -3.14 4.51 -3.14
C ILE A 176 -4.15 5.48 -2.52
N GLY A 177 -4.24 5.49 -1.19
CA GLY A 177 -5.17 6.38 -0.49
C GLY A 177 -4.85 7.86 -0.73
N LEU A 178 -3.57 8.22 -0.67
CA LEU A 178 -3.13 9.57 -0.96
C LEU A 178 -3.38 9.96 -2.43
N ALA A 179 -3.22 9.03 -3.38
CA ALA A 179 -3.47 9.26 -4.80
C ALA A 179 -4.97 9.50 -5.08
N LEU A 180 -5.86 8.78 -4.38
CA LEU A 180 -7.31 9.03 -4.44
C LEU A 180 -7.67 10.41 -3.92
N TRP A 181 -7.07 10.85 -2.82
CA TRP A 181 -7.25 12.21 -2.30
C TRP A 181 -6.64 13.28 -3.20
N ALA A 182 -5.49 13.01 -3.81
CA ALA A 182 -4.86 13.89 -4.80
C ALA A 182 -5.80 14.10 -6.00
N LEU A 183 -6.34 13.01 -6.56
CA LEU A 183 -7.30 13.06 -7.66
C LEU A 183 -8.59 13.77 -7.25
N THR A 184 -9.13 13.46 -6.08
CA THR A 184 -10.31 14.15 -5.53
C THR A 184 -10.09 15.65 -5.43
N THR A 185 -8.93 16.07 -4.92
CA THR A 185 -8.57 17.47 -4.74
C THR A 185 -8.37 18.16 -6.09
N TRP A 186 -7.75 17.48 -7.06
CA TRP A 186 -7.63 17.98 -8.43
C TRP A 186 -9.00 18.26 -9.05
N VAL A 187 -9.94 17.31 -8.94
CA VAL A 187 -11.30 17.47 -9.45
C VAL A 187 -12.01 18.64 -8.76
N ALA A 188 -11.88 18.77 -7.44
CA ALA A 188 -12.50 19.85 -6.68
C ALA A 188 -11.92 21.24 -7.01
N LEU A 189 -10.62 21.31 -7.32
CA LEU A 189 -9.93 22.54 -7.68
C LEU A 189 -9.95 22.82 -9.19
N ARG A 190 -10.64 22.00 -9.99
CA ARG A 190 -10.48 22.03 -11.45
C ARG A 190 -10.79 23.39 -12.09
N GLU A 191 -11.82 24.05 -11.59
CA GLU A 191 -12.30 25.36 -12.05
C GLU A 191 -11.73 26.52 -11.22
N ARG A 192 -10.78 26.25 -10.32
CA ARG A 192 -10.08 27.28 -9.54
C ARG A 192 -8.88 27.81 -10.32
N ALA A 193 -8.18 28.79 -9.74
CA ALA A 193 -6.99 29.37 -10.34
C ALA A 193 -5.94 28.31 -10.70
N LEU A 194 -5.37 28.40 -11.90
CA LEU A 194 -4.38 27.45 -12.42
C LEU A 194 -3.22 27.24 -11.43
N ALA A 195 -2.65 28.32 -10.90
CA ALA A 195 -1.52 28.28 -9.97
C ALA A 195 -1.84 27.48 -8.70
N LEU A 196 -3.02 27.69 -8.10
CA LEU A 196 -3.44 26.96 -6.89
C LEU A 196 -3.55 25.46 -7.17
N ARG A 197 -4.23 25.10 -8.27
CA ARG A 197 -4.43 23.70 -8.65
C ARG A 197 -3.10 22.99 -8.94
N LEU A 198 -2.20 23.64 -9.66
CA LEU A 198 -0.88 23.08 -9.94
C LEU A 198 -0.04 22.96 -8.67
N ALA A 199 -0.02 23.99 -7.81
CA ALA A 199 0.73 23.96 -6.55
C ALA A 199 0.27 22.82 -5.62
N VAL A 200 -1.04 22.68 -5.43
CA VAL A 200 -1.60 21.59 -4.60
C VAL A 200 -1.30 20.22 -5.20
N SER A 201 -1.44 20.07 -6.52
CA SER A 201 -1.06 18.82 -7.22
C SER A 201 0.42 18.49 -7.04
N THR A 202 1.31 19.49 -7.11
CA THR A 202 2.75 19.30 -6.90
C THR A 202 3.05 18.80 -5.48
N LEU A 203 2.37 19.34 -4.46
CA LEU A 203 2.51 18.87 -3.08
C LEU A 203 2.10 17.39 -2.94
N PHE A 204 1.00 16.99 -3.57
CA PHE A 204 0.60 15.58 -3.61
C PHE A 204 1.62 14.71 -4.33
N VAL A 205 2.15 15.15 -5.49
CA VAL A 205 3.18 14.39 -6.21
C VAL A 205 4.44 14.19 -5.37
N LEU A 206 4.90 15.23 -4.67
CA LEU A 206 6.04 15.13 -3.77
C LEU A 206 5.78 14.15 -2.62
N ALA A 207 4.60 14.23 -1.99
CA ALA A 207 4.24 13.30 -0.93
C ALA A 207 4.11 11.85 -1.47
N LEU A 208 3.50 11.67 -2.64
CA LEU A 208 3.37 10.37 -3.31
C LEU A 208 4.72 9.78 -3.71
N PHE A 209 5.69 10.61 -4.09
CA PHE A 209 7.05 10.14 -4.36
C PHE A 209 7.64 9.45 -3.14
N PHE A 210 7.54 10.09 -1.96
CA PHE A 210 7.98 9.49 -0.70
C PHE A 210 7.08 8.35 -0.21
N CYS A 211 5.81 8.30 -0.61
CA CYS A 211 5.00 7.08 -0.43
C CYS A 211 5.57 5.93 -1.26
N HIS A 212 5.50 6.01 -2.58
CA HIS A 212 5.96 4.97 -3.49
C HIS A 212 5.94 5.51 -4.93
N LEU A 213 6.97 5.26 -5.74
CA LEU A 213 7.03 5.76 -7.12
C LEU A 213 5.81 5.31 -7.95
N PHE A 214 5.39 4.07 -7.77
CA PHE A 214 4.17 3.53 -8.38
C PHE A 214 2.90 4.32 -8.03
N ALA A 215 2.78 4.86 -6.81
CA ALA A 215 1.62 5.65 -6.41
C ALA A 215 1.57 7.02 -7.13
N VAL A 216 2.74 7.59 -7.47
CA VAL A 216 2.83 8.75 -8.37
C VAL A 216 2.26 8.39 -9.75
N GLY A 217 2.62 7.22 -10.29
CA GLY A 217 2.10 6.70 -11.56
C GLY A 217 0.58 6.50 -11.53
N VAL A 218 0.04 5.92 -10.45
CA VAL A 218 -1.40 5.74 -10.23
C VAL A 218 -2.14 7.08 -10.24
N TYR A 219 -1.62 8.09 -9.52
CA TYR A 219 -2.20 9.44 -9.56
C TYR A 219 -2.13 10.07 -10.95
N GLY A 220 -0.96 9.99 -11.60
CA GLY A 220 -0.77 10.50 -12.96
C GLY A 220 -1.71 9.86 -13.98
N LEU A 221 -1.95 8.56 -13.87
CA LEU A 221 -2.89 7.83 -14.70
C LEU A 221 -4.33 8.29 -14.48
N GLY A 222 -4.76 8.41 -13.23
CA GLY A 222 -6.10 8.93 -12.89
C GLY A 222 -6.31 10.36 -13.37
N LEU A 223 -5.30 11.21 -13.18
CA LEU A 223 -5.30 12.59 -13.66
C LEU A 223 -5.37 12.67 -15.19
N LEU A 224 -4.54 11.90 -15.88
CA LEU A 224 -4.52 11.81 -17.34
C LEU A 224 -5.90 11.41 -17.89
N ALA A 225 -6.51 10.36 -17.31
CA ALA A 225 -7.83 9.91 -17.71
C ALA A 225 -8.92 10.97 -17.47
N PHE A 226 -8.84 11.71 -16.36
CA PHE A 226 -9.78 12.78 -16.05
C PHE A 226 -9.67 13.96 -17.03
N GLU A 227 -8.45 14.45 -17.28
CA GLU A 227 -8.23 15.56 -18.20
C GLU A 227 -8.48 15.17 -19.68
N LEU A 228 -8.22 13.92 -20.07
CA LEU A 228 -8.61 13.38 -21.38
C LEU A 228 -10.12 13.39 -21.55
N GLN A 229 -10.87 12.89 -20.55
CA GLN A 229 -12.33 12.90 -20.60
C GLN A 229 -12.89 14.32 -20.73
N ARG A 230 -12.34 15.27 -19.98
CA ARG A 230 -12.72 16.69 -20.08
C ARG A 230 -12.43 17.25 -21.47
N LEU A 231 -11.23 17.02 -22.02
CA LEU A 231 -10.83 17.49 -23.34
C LEU A 231 -11.74 16.94 -24.44
N LEU A 232 -12.07 15.65 -24.39
CA LEU A 232 -12.99 15.00 -25.33
C LEU A 232 -14.42 15.58 -25.22
N SER A 233 -14.90 15.81 -24.01
CA SER A 233 -16.23 16.38 -23.76
C SER A 233 -16.32 17.81 -24.31
N MET A 234 -15.27 18.61 -24.12
CA MET A 234 -15.18 19.97 -24.66
C MET A 234 -15.11 19.99 -26.19
N ARG A 235 -14.39 19.06 -26.82
CA ARG A 235 -14.34 18.95 -28.29
C ARG A 235 -15.72 18.63 -28.86
N ARG A 236 -16.45 17.70 -28.25
CA ARG A 236 -17.82 17.35 -28.66
C ARG A 236 -18.78 18.55 -28.57
N GLN A 237 -18.67 19.36 -27.51
CA GLN A 237 -19.47 20.58 -27.35
C GLN A 237 -19.08 21.68 -28.35
N ALA A 238 -17.79 21.88 -28.62
CA ALA A 238 -17.34 22.87 -29.60
C ALA A 238 -17.75 22.52 -31.05
N SER A 239 -17.95 21.24 -31.36
CA SER A 239 -18.49 20.79 -32.66
C SER A 239 -20.01 20.95 -32.78
N SER A 240 -20.71 21.34 -31.71
CA SER A 240 -22.14 21.67 -31.76
C SER A 240 -22.34 23.15 -32.13
N VAL A 241 -23.45 23.45 -32.81
CA VAL A 241 -23.72 24.74 -33.49
C VAL A 241 -23.67 25.96 -32.55
N ASP A 242 -23.82 25.76 -31.23
CA ASP A 242 -23.90 26.82 -30.23
C ASP A 242 -22.64 26.98 -29.34
N GLY A 243 -21.54 26.28 -29.65
CA GLY A 243 -20.47 25.99 -28.67
C GLY A 243 -19.27 26.95 -28.57
N ALA A 244 -19.26 28.09 -29.25
CA ALA A 244 -18.08 28.97 -29.31
C ALA A 244 -17.94 29.89 -28.08
N VAL A 245 -17.55 29.32 -26.94
CA VAL A 245 -17.10 30.13 -25.78
C VAL A 245 -15.63 30.52 -25.97
N GLU A 246 -15.34 31.81 -26.05
CA GLU A 246 -13.99 32.35 -26.14
C GLU A 246 -13.21 32.08 -24.83
N ARG A 247 -12.16 31.25 -24.91
CA ARG A 247 -11.36 30.85 -23.74
C ARG A 247 -10.03 31.58 -23.73
N ARG A 248 -9.67 32.13 -22.56
CA ARG A 248 -8.36 32.76 -22.34
C ARG A 248 -7.16 31.82 -22.54
N ILE A 249 -7.34 30.51 -22.32
CA ILE A 249 -6.30 29.48 -22.50
C ILE A 249 -6.88 28.35 -23.37
N PRO A 250 -6.18 27.91 -24.44
CA PRO A 250 -6.61 26.76 -25.23
C PRO A 250 -6.69 25.49 -24.38
N ALA A 251 -7.73 24.68 -24.57
CA ALA A 251 -7.96 23.49 -23.74
C ALA A 251 -6.80 22.47 -23.78
N TRP A 252 -6.06 22.40 -24.89
CA TRP A 252 -4.88 21.54 -25.01
C TRP A 252 -3.68 22.05 -24.19
N VAL A 253 -3.51 23.37 -24.05
CA VAL A 253 -2.46 23.96 -23.19
C VAL A 253 -2.75 23.65 -21.73
N ASP A 254 -4.00 23.85 -21.32
CA ASP A 254 -4.47 23.53 -19.96
C ASP A 254 -4.35 22.02 -19.65
N PHE A 255 -4.59 21.16 -20.65
CA PHE A 255 -4.33 19.72 -20.57
C PHE A 255 -2.84 19.42 -20.36
N VAL A 256 -1.95 19.97 -21.19
CA VAL A 256 -0.49 19.75 -21.04
C VAL A 256 0.03 20.30 -19.72
N ALA A 257 -0.50 21.44 -19.26
CA ALA A 257 -0.13 22.04 -17.97
C ALA A 257 -0.44 21.12 -16.78
N SER A 258 -1.39 20.18 -16.91
CA SER A 258 -1.67 19.18 -15.86
C SER A 258 -0.50 18.22 -15.60
N GLY A 259 0.47 18.13 -16.51
CA GLY A 259 1.71 17.36 -16.34
C GLY A 259 2.81 18.10 -15.56
N ILE A 260 2.75 19.44 -15.45
CA ILE A 260 3.75 20.26 -14.74
C ILE A 260 4.00 19.78 -13.29
N PRO A 261 2.97 19.39 -12.51
CA PRO A 261 3.16 18.91 -11.14
C PRO A 261 4.07 17.69 -10.99
N PHE A 262 4.30 16.95 -12.08
CA PHE A 262 5.16 15.75 -12.09
C PHE A 262 6.63 16.07 -12.37
N LEU A 263 6.95 17.28 -12.83
CA LEU A 263 8.33 17.67 -13.13
C LEU A 263 9.30 17.49 -11.95
N PRO A 264 8.93 17.77 -10.68
CA PRO A 264 9.84 17.54 -9.55
C PRO A 264 10.27 16.09 -9.33
N VAL A 265 9.52 15.11 -9.86
CA VAL A 265 9.89 13.68 -9.76
C VAL A 265 11.20 13.40 -10.50
N VAL A 266 11.46 14.09 -11.61
CA VAL A 266 12.66 13.89 -12.43
C VAL A 266 13.95 14.21 -11.66
N PRO A 267 14.17 15.43 -11.11
CA PRO A 267 15.38 15.71 -10.35
C PRO A 267 15.48 14.91 -9.06
N LEU A 268 14.36 14.53 -8.44
CA LEU A 268 14.35 13.63 -7.28
C LEU A 268 14.86 12.24 -7.65
N LEU A 269 14.34 11.65 -8.74
CA LEU A 269 14.81 10.36 -9.23
C LEU A 269 16.27 10.42 -9.67
N LEU A 270 16.69 11.44 -10.41
CA LEU A 270 18.09 11.57 -10.87
C LEU A 270 19.09 11.66 -9.70
N ARG A 271 18.67 12.17 -8.54
CA ARG A 271 19.48 12.18 -7.31
C ARG A 271 19.30 10.94 -6.44
N SER A 272 18.27 10.15 -6.70
CA SER A 272 17.98 8.94 -5.95
C SER A 272 18.89 7.80 -6.41
N PRO A 273 19.51 7.05 -5.49
CA PRO A 273 20.21 5.82 -5.85
C PRO A 273 19.28 4.78 -6.51
N THR A 274 17.95 4.85 -6.31
CA THR A 274 16.98 4.02 -7.06
C THR A 274 17.14 4.14 -8.58
N TRP A 275 17.67 5.26 -9.09
CA TRP A 275 17.91 5.46 -10.52
C TRP A 275 18.93 4.49 -11.12
N THR A 276 19.81 3.89 -10.31
CA THR A 276 20.74 2.87 -10.79
C THR A 276 19.99 1.63 -11.30
N LEU A 277 18.83 1.32 -10.72
CA LEU A 277 17.99 0.15 -11.04
C LEU A 277 17.08 0.35 -12.26
N ARG A 278 17.15 1.50 -12.96
CA ARG A 278 16.19 1.87 -14.02
C ARG A 278 16.14 0.91 -15.23
N TRP A 279 17.19 0.11 -15.41
CA TRP A 279 17.30 -0.85 -16.51
C TRP A 279 16.82 -2.25 -16.14
N ASP A 280 16.55 -2.49 -14.86
CA ASP A 280 16.12 -3.79 -14.35
C ASP A 280 14.60 -3.89 -14.48
N PHE A 281 14.18 -4.35 -15.65
CA PHE A 281 12.77 -4.62 -15.94
C PHE A 281 12.60 -5.91 -16.74
N THR A 282 11.53 -6.64 -16.40
CA THR A 282 11.17 -7.89 -17.07
C THR A 282 9.67 -7.86 -17.33
N TRP A 283 9.26 -8.09 -18.57
CA TRP A 283 7.84 -8.15 -18.92
C TRP A 283 7.40 -9.61 -19.05
N GLU A 284 6.24 -9.94 -18.47
CA GLU A 284 5.68 -11.29 -18.52
C GLU A 284 4.16 -11.23 -18.71
N LEU A 285 3.65 -12.15 -19.54
CA LEU A 285 2.21 -12.27 -19.80
C LEU A 285 1.47 -12.93 -18.64
N ASN A 286 2.04 -13.97 -18.03
CA ASN A 286 1.40 -14.73 -16.94
C ASN A 286 1.10 -13.84 -15.72
N GLY A 287 1.97 -12.87 -15.45
CA GLY A 287 1.77 -11.88 -14.38
C GLY A 287 0.48 -11.08 -14.52
N LYS A 288 -0.02 -10.88 -15.75
CA LYS A 288 -1.26 -10.14 -16.05
C LYS A 288 -2.52 -10.91 -15.67
N LEU A 289 -2.54 -12.24 -15.81
CA LEU A 289 -3.70 -13.01 -15.38
C LEU A 289 -3.76 -13.07 -13.84
N ASN A 290 -2.61 -13.30 -13.22
CA ASN A 290 -2.49 -13.36 -11.77
C ASN A 290 -2.82 -12.02 -11.11
N GLY A 291 -2.41 -10.89 -11.70
CA GLY A 291 -2.68 -9.56 -11.14
C GLY A 291 -4.17 -9.20 -11.04
N LEU A 292 -5.00 -9.70 -11.96
CA LEU A 292 -6.46 -9.51 -11.88
C LEU A 292 -7.06 -10.35 -10.75
N LEU A 293 -6.58 -11.58 -10.56
CA LEU A 293 -7.00 -12.43 -9.45
C LEU A 293 -6.61 -11.84 -8.09
N PHE A 294 -5.43 -11.23 -8.01
CA PHE A 294 -4.88 -10.65 -6.77
C PHE A 294 -5.75 -9.57 -6.14
N VAL A 295 -6.66 -8.95 -6.90
CA VAL A 295 -7.63 -7.96 -6.41
C VAL A 295 -8.64 -8.57 -5.43
N ILE A 296 -9.04 -9.83 -5.65
CA ILE A 296 -10.15 -10.48 -4.93
C ILE A 296 -9.69 -11.73 -4.19
N GLU A 297 -8.67 -12.42 -4.71
CA GLU A 297 -8.09 -13.60 -4.08
C GLU A 297 -7.33 -13.21 -2.81
N VAL A 298 -7.54 -13.99 -1.75
CA VAL A 298 -6.89 -13.83 -0.44
C VAL A 298 -6.40 -15.20 0.02
N TYR A 299 -7.21 -15.97 0.77
CA TYR A 299 -6.83 -17.29 1.27
C TYR A 299 -7.71 -18.44 0.76
N SER A 300 -8.97 -18.17 0.42
CA SER A 300 -9.93 -19.17 -0.04
C SER A 300 -10.49 -18.82 -1.43
N ARG A 301 -10.33 -19.76 -2.37
CA ARG A 301 -11.03 -19.69 -3.67
C ARG A 301 -12.54 -19.74 -3.49
N GLN A 302 -13.06 -20.51 -2.53
CA GLN A 302 -14.50 -20.58 -2.26
C GLN A 302 -15.07 -19.23 -1.80
N ALA A 303 -14.40 -18.56 -0.86
CA ALA A 303 -14.80 -17.22 -0.43
C ALA A 303 -14.74 -16.21 -1.59
N THR A 304 -13.69 -16.31 -2.42
CA THR A 304 -13.51 -15.48 -3.62
C THR A 304 -14.66 -15.66 -4.61
N PHE A 305 -15.02 -16.90 -4.96
CA PHE A 305 -16.17 -17.18 -5.83
C PHE A 305 -17.50 -16.72 -5.23
N PHE A 306 -17.69 -16.88 -3.92
CA PHE A 306 -18.92 -16.44 -3.25
C PHE A 306 -19.08 -14.91 -3.29
N LEU A 307 -18.03 -14.17 -2.95
CA LEU A 307 -18.03 -12.70 -3.00
C LEU A 307 -18.21 -12.19 -4.44
N ALA A 308 -17.49 -12.78 -5.40
CA ALA A 308 -17.65 -12.46 -6.82
C ALA A 308 -19.08 -12.72 -7.30
N THR A 309 -19.70 -13.82 -6.88
CA THR A 309 -21.09 -14.16 -7.22
C THR A 309 -22.07 -13.13 -6.66
N ILE A 310 -21.92 -12.72 -5.40
CA ILE A 310 -22.79 -11.69 -4.79
C ILE A 310 -22.66 -10.36 -5.54
N VAL A 311 -21.43 -9.94 -5.84
CA VAL A 311 -21.17 -8.71 -6.59
C VAL A 311 -21.75 -8.79 -8.00
N ALA A 312 -21.60 -9.93 -8.69
CA ALA A 312 -22.16 -10.15 -10.03
C ALA A 312 -23.70 -10.10 -10.03
N ILE A 313 -24.36 -10.75 -9.07
CA ILE A 313 -25.83 -10.70 -8.93
C ILE A 313 -26.29 -9.28 -8.63
N ALA A 314 -25.62 -8.58 -7.70
CA ALA A 314 -25.94 -7.19 -7.36
C ALA A 314 -25.75 -6.25 -8.57
N ALA A 315 -24.68 -6.42 -9.34
CA ALA A 315 -24.43 -5.67 -10.56
C ALA A 315 -25.48 -5.97 -11.64
N LEU A 316 -25.81 -7.24 -11.87
CA LEU A 316 -26.83 -7.65 -12.85
C LEU A 316 -28.20 -7.07 -12.49
N PHE A 317 -28.58 -7.12 -11.21
CA PHE A 317 -29.80 -6.51 -10.70
C PHE A 317 -29.78 -4.98 -10.94
N ALA A 318 -28.70 -4.30 -10.57
CA ALA A 318 -28.56 -2.86 -10.74
C ALA A 318 -28.61 -2.42 -12.22
N VAL A 319 -28.00 -3.20 -13.12
CA VAL A 319 -28.04 -2.96 -14.57
C VAL A 319 -29.44 -3.21 -15.12
N ARG A 320 -30.07 -4.34 -14.76
CA ARG A 320 -31.43 -4.71 -15.22
C ARG A 320 -32.48 -3.66 -14.83
N HIS A 321 -32.34 -3.08 -13.65
CA HIS A 321 -33.22 -2.02 -13.15
C HIS A 321 -32.77 -0.60 -13.52
N ARG A 322 -31.73 -0.44 -14.35
CA ARG A 322 -31.15 0.86 -14.75
C ARG A 322 -30.81 1.76 -13.55
N ALA A 323 -30.48 1.16 -12.42
CA ALA A 323 -30.14 1.86 -11.18
C ALA A 323 -28.65 2.25 -11.14
N LEU A 324 -27.81 1.58 -11.92
CA LEU A 324 -26.37 1.85 -11.99
C LEU A 324 -26.05 2.95 -13.00
N GLN A 325 -25.48 4.04 -12.52
CA GLN A 325 -24.90 5.10 -13.34
C GLN A 325 -23.38 5.03 -13.25
N PHE A 326 -22.69 5.19 -14.37
CA PHE A 326 -21.23 5.17 -14.43
C PHE A 326 -20.71 6.46 -15.04
N HIS A 327 -19.85 7.17 -14.32
CA HIS A 327 -19.35 8.47 -14.74
C HIS A 327 -18.45 8.32 -15.98
N PRO A 328 -18.54 9.20 -17.01
CA PRO A 328 -17.75 9.09 -18.24
C PRO A 328 -16.22 8.99 -18.03
N PHE A 329 -15.71 9.64 -16.99
CA PHE A 329 -14.33 9.52 -16.53
C PHE A 329 -13.91 8.05 -16.34
N GLY A 330 -14.77 7.21 -15.77
CA GLY A 330 -14.48 5.82 -15.50
C GLY A 330 -14.21 5.00 -16.77
N TRP A 331 -14.85 5.32 -17.90
CA TRP A 331 -14.58 4.65 -19.17
C TRP A 331 -13.20 4.99 -19.73
N ILE A 332 -12.79 6.26 -19.64
CA ILE A 332 -11.44 6.67 -20.04
C ILE A 332 -10.40 6.08 -19.10
N LEU A 333 -10.71 6.02 -17.80
CA LEU A 333 -9.85 5.38 -16.81
C LEU A 333 -9.65 3.89 -17.09
N LEU A 334 -10.70 3.16 -17.47
CA LEU A 334 -10.60 1.76 -17.89
C LEU A 334 -9.74 1.59 -19.13
N ALA A 335 -9.88 2.48 -20.12
CA ALA A 335 -9.10 2.42 -21.36
C ALA A 335 -7.61 2.72 -21.10
N VAL A 336 -7.31 3.84 -20.45
CA VAL A 336 -5.92 4.23 -20.12
C VAL A 336 -5.32 3.20 -19.16
N GLY A 337 -6.05 2.83 -18.10
CA GLY A 337 -5.65 1.81 -17.13
C GLY A 337 -5.36 0.45 -17.76
N GLY A 338 -6.22 0.00 -18.68
CA GLY A 338 -6.03 -1.27 -19.40
C GLY A 338 -4.81 -1.26 -20.31
N VAL A 339 -4.60 -0.18 -21.07
CA VAL A 339 -3.41 -0.03 -21.92
C VAL A 339 -2.14 0.02 -21.08
N THR A 340 -2.13 0.82 -20.01
CA THR A 340 -0.99 0.88 -19.08
C THR A 340 -0.75 -0.49 -18.46
N TYR A 341 -1.79 -1.19 -18.00
CA TYR A 341 -1.65 -2.51 -17.38
C TYR A 341 -0.97 -3.53 -18.29
N LEU A 342 -1.35 -3.58 -19.56
CA LEU A 342 -0.74 -4.47 -20.54
C LEU A 342 0.71 -4.09 -20.86
N ALA A 343 1.01 -2.79 -20.92
CA ALA A 343 2.36 -2.29 -21.20
C ALA A 343 3.32 -2.43 -20.00
N LEU A 344 2.80 -2.39 -18.78
CA LEU A 344 3.60 -2.37 -17.55
C LEU A 344 4.35 -3.70 -17.37
N PRO A 345 5.67 -3.69 -17.12
CA PRO A 345 6.43 -4.91 -16.89
C PRO A 345 6.10 -5.54 -15.53
N ARG A 346 6.50 -6.80 -15.38
CA ARG A 346 6.38 -7.58 -14.13
C ARG A 346 7.35 -7.06 -13.07
N VAL A 347 8.61 -6.90 -13.47
CA VAL A 347 9.68 -6.27 -12.67
C VAL A 347 9.92 -4.87 -13.20
N LEU A 348 10.05 -3.90 -12.29
CA LEU A 348 10.43 -2.52 -12.64
C LEU A 348 11.29 -1.95 -11.51
N PHE A 349 12.44 -1.36 -11.81
CA PHE A 349 13.42 -0.92 -10.81
C PHE A 349 13.82 -2.06 -9.86
N ASP A 350 14.07 -3.25 -10.43
CA ASP A 350 14.44 -4.46 -9.69
C ASP A 350 13.44 -4.83 -8.57
N THR A 351 12.17 -4.44 -8.76
CA THR A 351 11.10 -4.71 -7.80
C THR A 351 9.99 -5.51 -8.48
N TYR A 352 9.67 -6.67 -7.91
CA TYR A 352 8.68 -7.59 -8.42
C TYR A 352 7.23 -7.10 -8.23
N MET A 353 6.31 -7.64 -9.03
CA MET A 353 4.86 -7.38 -9.00
C MET A 353 4.44 -5.96 -9.39
N ALA A 354 5.20 -5.24 -10.21
CA ALA A 354 4.82 -3.90 -10.64
C ALA A 354 3.46 -3.93 -11.36
N ASP A 355 3.28 -4.84 -12.32
CA ASP A 355 2.00 -5.05 -13.01
C ASP A 355 0.85 -5.43 -12.08
N GLN A 356 1.03 -6.40 -11.19
CA GLN A 356 -0.02 -6.89 -10.29
C GLN A 356 -0.51 -5.88 -9.27
N ARG A 357 0.27 -4.83 -9.00
CA ARG A 357 -0.13 -3.76 -8.09
C ARG A 357 -1.18 -2.83 -8.70
N LEU A 358 -1.19 -2.66 -10.03
CA LEU A 358 -2.07 -1.67 -10.69
C LEU A 358 -3.57 -1.97 -10.55
N PRO A 359 -4.05 -3.23 -10.74
CA PRO A 359 -5.48 -3.53 -10.74
C PRO A 359 -6.21 -3.11 -9.46
N ILE A 360 -5.61 -3.30 -8.28
CA ILE A 360 -6.27 -2.96 -7.00
C ILE A 360 -6.44 -1.44 -6.84
N ALA A 361 -5.45 -0.64 -7.25
CA ALA A 361 -5.57 0.82 -7.23
C ALA A 361 -6.64 1.32 -8.21
N LEU A 362 -6.68 0.74 -9.42
CA LEU A 362 -7.72 1.03 -10.40
C LEU A 362 -9.11 0.63 -9.88
N ALA A 363 -9.24 -0.51 -9.19
CA ALA A 363 -10.51 -0.96 -8.63
C ALA A 363 -11.12 0.09 -7.68
N PHE A 364 -10.32 0.67 -6.77
CA PHE A 364 -10.80 1.74 -5.92
C PHE A 364 -11.23 2.98 -6.71
N MET A 365 -10.46 3.41 -7.71
CA MET A 365 -10.85 4.55 -8.57
C MET A 365 -12.11 4.26 -9.39
N ILE A 366 -12.25 3.06 -9.94
CA ILE A 366 -13.40 2.61 -10.76
C ILE A 366 -14.67 2.54 -9.90
N ILE A 367 -14.58 2.01 -8.68
CA ILE A 367 -15.70 1.98 -7.73
C ILE A 367 -16.17 3.42 -7.43
N ALA A 368 -15.24 4.37 -7.29
CA ALA A 368 -15.60 5.77 -7.11
C ALA A 368 -16.31 6.37 -8.34
N CYS A 369 -16.14 5.80 -9.53
CA CYS A 369 -16.81 6.24 -10.76
C CYS A 369 -18.23 5.68 -10.93
N ALA A 370 -18.72 4.87 -10.00
CA ALA A 370 -20.07 4.29 -10.06
C ALA A 370 -21.03 4.97 -9.07
N HIS A 371 -22.31 5.00 -9.39
CA HIS A 371 -23.37 5.44 -8.50
C HIS A 371 -24.60 4.54 -8.65
N LEU A 372 -25.25 4.24 -7.53
CA LEU A 372 -26.45 3.40 -7.46
C LEU A 372 -27.61 4.23 -6.92
N ASP A 373 -28.67 4.37 -7.72
CA ASP A 373 -29.90 5.07 -7.31
C ASP A 373 -30.81 4.12 -6.49
N LEU A 374 -30.68 4.19 -5.17
CA LEU A 374 -31.43 3.38 -4.21
C LEU A 374 -32.68 4.11 -3.72
N ARG A 375 -33.74 4.12 -4.55
CA ARG A 375 -34.99 4.86 -4.25
C ARG A 375 -35.88 4.19 -3.20
N ASP A 376 -35.90 2.87 -3.18
CA ASP A 376 -36.76 2.07 -2.29
C ASP A 376 -36.06 1.78 -0.96
N GLU A 377 -36.77 1.97 0.16
CA GLU A 377 -36.25 1.71 1.50
C GLU A 377 -35.87 0.25 1.72
N PHE A 378 -36.63 -0.71 1.17
CA PHE A 378 -36.31 -2.13 1.24
C PHE A 378 -35.00 -2.44 0.51
N VAL A 379 -34.81 -1.90 -0.70
CA VAL A 379 -33.58 -2.07 -1.49
C VAL A 379 -32.40 -1.40 -0.77
N ARG A 380 -32.62 -0.26 -0.14
CA ARG A 380 -31.62 0.46 0.65
C ARG A 380 -31.14 -0.33 1.86
N ARG A 381 -32.07 -0.90 2.63
CA ARG A 381 -31.74 -1.79 3.77
C ARG A 381 -31.07 -3.07 3.27
N GLY A 382 -31.59 -3.67 2.20
CA GLY A 382 -30.98 -4.84 1.56
C GLY A 382 -29.53 -4.58 1.12
N PHE A 383 -29.25 -3.43 0.51
CA PHE A 383 -27.90 -3.04 0.12
C PHE A 383 -26.96 -2.92 1.33
N ALA A 384 -27.39 -2.23 2.40
CA ALA A 384 -26.59 -2.12 3.62
C ALA A 384 -26.33 -3.49 4.26
N THR A 385 -27.31 -4.37 4.28
CA THR A 385 -27.16 -5.76 4.77
C THR A 385 -26.16 -6.53 3.92
N VAL A 386 -26.28 -6.49 2.59
CA VAL A 386 -25.33 -7.15 1.68
C VAL A 386 -23.91 -6.62 1.87
N LEU A 387 -23.75 -5.30 2.02
CA LEU A 387 -22.46 -4.67 2.28
C LEU A 387 -21.82 -5.17 3.58
N VAL A 388 -22.58 -5.21 4.68
CA VAL A 388 -22.11 -5.74 5.96
C VAL A 388 -21.78 -7.23 5.84
N LEU A 389 -22.61 -8.02 5.15
CA LEU A 389 -22.36 -9.45 4.93
C LEU A 389 -21.09 -9.69 4.11
N LEU A 390 -20.87 -8.94 3.03
CA LEU A 390 -19.66 -9.03 2.20
C LEU A 390 -18.40 -8.78 3.03
N LEU A 391 -18.41 -7.73 3.84
CA LEU A 391 -17.29 -7.43 4.72
C LEU A 391 -17.16 -8.46 5.84
N ALA A 392 -18.27 -8.91 6.44
CA ALA A 392 -18.25 -9.90 7.51
C ALA A 392 -17.67 -11.23 7.01
N VAL A 393 -18.05 -11.69 5.81
CA VAL A 393 -17.46 -12.89 5.18
C VAL A 393 -15.96 -12.74 4.99
N ARG A 394 -15.51 -11.60 4.45
CA ARG A 394 -14.08 -11.33 4.27
C ARG A 394 -13.33 -11.26 5.59
N ALA A 395 -13.88 -10.55 6.58
CA ALA A 395 -13.29 -10.42 7.90
C ALA A 395 -13.23 -11.79 8.60
N PHE A 396 -14.26 -12.63 8.49
CA PHE A 396 -14.26 -13.99 9.04
C PHE A 396 -13.25 -14.90 8.35
N GLU A 397 -13.10 -14.83 7.03
CA GLU A 397 -12.08 -15.57 6.28
C GLU A 397 -10.69 -15.21 6.79
N VAL A 398 -10.35 -13.91 6.79
CA VAL A 398 -9.06 -13.40 7.23
C VAL A 398 -8.81 -13.73 8.69
N GLN A 399 -9.78 -13.44 9.56
CA GLN A 399 -9.70 -13.73 11.00
C GLN A 399 -9.50 -15.23 11.27
N GLY A 400 -10.21 -16.09 10.54
CA GLY A 400 -10.13 -17.54 10.68
C GLY A 400 -8.74 -18.06 10.34
N VAL A 401 -8.18 -17.61 9.22
CA VAL A 401 -6.82 -17.99 8.80
C VAL A 401 -5.76 -17.37 9.71
N TRP A 402 -5.88 -16.09 10.06
CA TRP A 402 -4.91 -15.43 10.94
C TRP A 402 -4.90 -16.05 12.33
N ARG A 403 -6.05 -16.53 12.83
CA ARG A 403 -6.09 -17.32 14.08
C ARG A 403 -5.28 -18.60 13.98
N GLU A 404 -5.36 -19.30 12.87
CA GLU A 404 -4.57 -20.51 12.61
C GLU A 404 -3.07 -20.18 12.53
N LEU A 405 -2.71 -19.19 11.70
CA LEU A 405 -1.33 -18.74 11.50
C LEU A 405 -0.71 -18.13 12.76
N SER A 406 -1.53 -17.55 13.65
CA SER A 406 -1.05 -16.94 14.89
C SER A 406 -0.34 -17.95 15.82
N ARG A 407 -0.66 -19.24 15.70
CA ARG A 407 0.07 -20.29 16.41
C ARG A 407 1.52 -20.39 15.92
N GLY A 408 1.72 -20.28 14.60
CA GLY A 408 3.04 -20.25 13.98
C GLY A 408 3.83 -19.00 14.35
N THR A 409 3.23 -17.81 14.24
CA THR A 409 3.90 -16.56 14.59
C THR A 409 4.24 -16.47 16.09
N ASN A 410 3.36 -16.95 16.98
CA ASN A 410 3.66 -17.02 18.41
C ASN A 410 4.77 -18.03 18.72
N SER A 411 4.75 -19.22 18.10
CA SER A 411 5.82 -20.21 18.23
C SER A 411 7.16 -19.66 17.73
N PHE A 412 7.16 -18.92 16.61
CA PHE A 412 8.36 -18.27 16.11
C PHE A 412 8.87 -17.20 17.08
N ARG A 413 7.98 -16.38 17.64
CA ARG A 413 8.34 -15.42 18.70
C ARG A 413 8.94 -16.10 19.94
N GLU A 414 8.42 -17.26 20.35
CA GLU A 414 9.01 -18.04 21.43
C GLU A 414 10.43 -18.53 21.10
N SER A 415 10.67 -18.94 19.85
CA SER A 415 12.02 -19.33 19.40
C SER A 415 13.01 -18.16 19.45
N VAL A 416 12.59 -16.95 19.04
CA VAL A 416 13.43 -15.74 19.12
C VAL A 416 13.81 -15.42 20.56
N ARG A 417 12.99 -15.81 21.55
CA ARG A 417 13.34 -15.58 22.96
C ARG A 417 14.57 -16.38 23.42
N GLN A 418 14.87 -17.48 22.74
CA GLN A 418 16.03 -18.35 23.02
C GLN A 418 17.33 -17.84 22.38
N ILE A 419 17.25 -16.81 21.53
CA ILE A 419 18.40 -16.21 20.88
C ILE A 419 19.03 -15.19 21.84
N GLU A 420 20.34 -15.23 21.94
CA GLU A 420 21.10 -14.22 22.68
C GLU A 420 21.00 -12.85 22.01
N ARG A 421 21.02 -11.79 22.83
CA ARG A 421 20.95 -10.44 22.31
C ARG A 421 22.26 -10.10 21.58
N GLY A 422 22.16 -9.41 20.44
CA GLY A 422 23.33 -9.03 19.64
C GLY A 422 23.92 -10.17 18.80
N SER A 423 23.22 -11.28 18.62
CA SER A 423 23.69 -12.40 17.79
C SER A 423 23.54 -12.15 16.29
N LYS A 424 24.28 -12.92 15.49
CA LYS A 424 24.25 -12.97 14.03
C LYS A 424 23.48 -14.23 13.61
N ILE A 425 22.41 -14.03 12.82
CA ILE A 425 21.43 -15.07 12.50
C ILE A 425 21.39 -15.26 11.00
N LEU A 426 21.77 -16.47 10.57
CA LEU A 426 21.62 -16.93 9.20
C LEU A 426 20.23 -17.53 8.98
N VAL A 427 19.65 -17.27 7.82
CA VAL A 427 18.42 -17.88 7.35
C VAL A 427 18.71 -18.76 6.15
N ALA A 428 18.19 -19.98 6.14
CA ALA A 428 18.25 -20.91 5.01
C ALA A 428 16.88 -21.55 4.78
N TYR A 429 16.62 -22.01 3.55
CA TYR A 429 15.38 -22.68 3.19
C TYR A 429 15.60 -24.20 3.08
N ALA A 430 14.73 -24.99 3.72
CA ALA A 430 14.71 -26.43 3.51
C ALA A 430 14.23 -26.77 2.10
N ASP A 431 13.20 -26.05 1.64
CA ASP A 431 12.62 -26.15 0.31
C ASP A 431 12.55 -24.73 -0.30
N PRO A 432 13.36 -24.43 -1.32
CA PRO A 432 13.43 -23.10 -1.92
C PRO A 432 12.21 -22.73 -2.76
N ASP A 433 11.39 -23.72 -3.16
CA ASP A 433 10.18 -23.48 -3.95
C ASP A 433 8.96 -23.15 -3.06
N ASN A 434 9.12 -23.22 -1.73
CA ASN A 434 8.09 -22.82 -0.77
C ASN A 434 8.18 -21.31 -0.45
N GLY A 435 7.02 -20.67 -0.31
CA GLY A 435 6.90 -19.23 -0.05
C GLY A 435 5.82 -18.53 -0.89
N ASP A 436 5.40 -19.15 -2.00
CA ASP A 436 4.35 -18.61 -2.88
C ASP A 436 2.93 -18.78 -2.34
N ASN A 437 2.74 -19.67 -1.37
CA ASN A 437 1.45 -19.88 -0.73
C ASN A 437 1.15 -18.73 0.23
N ALA A 438 0.00 -18.07 0.05
CA ALA A 438 -0.47 -17.00 0.94
C ALA A 438 -0.42 -17.35 2.44
N ARG A 439 -0.58 -18.64 2.79
CA ARG A 439 -0.51 -19.13 4.18
C ARG A 439 0.90 -19.23 4.75
N ASP A 440 1.92 -19.21 3.91
CA ASP A 440 3.33 -19.33 4.29
C ASP A 440 4.04 -17.97 4.30
N LEU A 441 3.43 -16.91 3.75
CA LEU A 441 4.01 -15.56 3.67
C LEU A 441 4.52 -15.02 5.01
N TRP A 442 3.85 -15.32 6.11
CA TRP A 442 4.28 -14.87 7.44
C TRP A 442 5.69 -15.35 7.83
N LEU A 443 6.18 -16.43 7.19
CA LEU A 443 7.46 -17.02 7.50
C LEU A 443 8.62 -16.37 6.74
N THR A 444 8.37 -15.81 5.54
CA THR A 444 9.39 -15.31 4.59
C THR A 444 10.43 -14.41 5.27
N HIS A 445 9.98 -13.43 6.06
CA HIS A 445 10.87 -12.53 6.81
C HIS A 445 10.74 -12.67 8.32
N ALA A 446 10.18 -13.77 8.83
CA ALA A 446 9.93 -13.99 10.26
C ALA A 446 11.18 -13.79 11.13
N ALA A 447 12.37 -14.18 10.63
CA ALA A 447 13.64 -14.02 11.32
C ALA A 447 13.96 -12.55 11.67
N CYS A 448 13.46 -11.57 10.91
CA CYS A 448 13.65 -10.15 11.21
C CYS A 448 13.01 -9.72 12.54
N LEU A 449 12.12 -10.54 13.12
CA LEU A 449 11.64 -10.36 14.48
C LEU A 449 12.80 -10.30 15.51
N ALA A 450 13.91 -11.00 15.26
CA ALA A 450 15.08 -10.98 16.12
C ALA A 450 15.82 -9.63 16.11
N ILE A 451 15.67 -8.81 15.06
CA ILE A 451 16.18 -7.43 15.05
C ILE A 451 15.44 -6.61 16.11
N ILE A 452 14.11 -6.78 16.19
CA ILE A 452 13.25 -6.04 17.14
C ILE A 452 13.45 -6.52 18.57
N GLU A 453 13.45 -7.84 18.80
CA GLU A 453 13.38 -8.41 20.15
C GLU A 453 14.75 -8.74 20.76
N ARG A 454 15.78 -8.85 19.92
CA ARG A 454 17.13 -9.30 20.29
C ARG A 454 18.25 -8.45 19.71
N SER A 455 17.94 -7.36 19.01
CA SER A 455 18.96 -6.47 18.42
C SER A 455 19.99 -7.22 17.57
N ALA A 456 19.53 -8.27 16.88
CA ALA A 456 20.35 -9.20 16.14
C ALA A 456 20.66 -8.70 14.73
N LEU A 457 21.76 -9.17 14.15
CA LEU A 457 22.02 -9.11 12.70
C LEU A 457 21.28 -10.27 12.03
N VAL A 458 20.39 -9.99 11.08
CA VAL A 458 19.63 -11.00 10.33
C VAL A 458 19.94 -10.90 8.84
N THR A 459 20.25 -12.03 8.21
CA THR A 459 20.70 -12.07 6.81
C THR A 459 19.66 -11.61 5.79
N THR A 460 18.37 -11.72 6.11
CA THR A 460 17.25 -11.34 5.22
C THR A 460 16.67 -9.96 5.52
N ALA A 461 17.36 -9.15 6.32
CA ALA A 461 16.94 -7.77 6.58
C ALA A 461 17.03 -6.94 5.30
N PHE A 462 15.98 -6.16 4.99
CA PHE A 462 16.01 -5.31 3.81
C PHE A 462 17.03 -4.18 3.96
N THR A 463 18.18 -4.35 3.31
CA THR A 463 19.30 -3.40 3.36
C THR A 463 19.86 -3.00 1.99
N VAL A 464 19.13 -3.37 0.93
CA VAL A 464 19.50 -3.16 -0.47
C VAL A 464 19.67 -1.69 -0.82
N LEU A 465 20.80 -1.38 -1.47
CA LEU A 465 21.14 -0.03 -1.90
C LEU A 465 20.11 0.51 -2.89
N GLY A 466 19.65 1.74 -2.68
CA GLY A 466 18.66 2.38 -3.55
C GLY A 466 17.22 1.90 -3.40
N LYS A 467 16.98 0.83 -2.61
CA LYS A 467 15.63 0.42 -2.18
C LYS A 467 15.33 0.80 -0.73
N GLN A 468 16.35 0.91 0.13
CA GLN A 468 16.21 1.16 1.57
C GLN A 468 17.21 2.22 2.07
N VAL A 469 16.86 2.91 3.16
CA VAL A 469 17.77 3.84 3.90
C VAL A 469 18.53 3.15 5.03
N MET A 470 18.11 1.94 5.42
CA MET A 470 18.81 1.13 6.41
C MET A 470 19.84 0.26 5.67
N HIS A 471 21.08 0.29 6.15
CA HIS A 471 22.17 -0.51 5.62
C HIS A 471 22.87 -1.28 6.73
N VAL A 472 23.42 -2.44 6.39
CA VAL A 472 24.40 -3.11 7.26
C VAL A 472 25.74 -2.38 7.18
N ARG A 473 26.36 -2.18 8.34
CA ARG A 473 27.69 -1.56 8.45
C ARG A 473 28.72 -2.35 7.66
N ARG A 474 29.75 -1.64 7.19
CA ARG A 474 30.81 -2.20 6.33
C ARG A 474 31.41 -3.49 6.89
N ASP A 475 31.64 -3.54 8.20
CA ASP A 475 32.29 -4.68 8.87
C ASP A 475 31.46 -5.97 8.87
N TYR A 476 30.16 -5.88 8.55
CA TYR A 476 29.21 -7.01 8.52
C TYR A 476 28.52 -7.18 7.16
N ARG A 477 28.84 -6.34 6.17
CA ARG A 477 28.15 -6.32 4.88
C ARG A 477 28.35 -7.62 4.09
N ASP A 478 29.49 -8.28 4.29
CA ASP A 478 29.82 -9.59 3.73
C ASP A 478 29.05 -10.75 4.39
N ARG A 479 28.21 -10.47 5.40
CA ARG A 479 27.46 -11.47 6.17
C ARG A 479 25.95 -11.32 6.06
N VAL A 480 25.46 -10.60 5.06
CA VAL A 480 24.02 -10.44 4.82
C VAL A 480 23.71 -10.44 3.34
N ASP A 481 22.45 -10.67 3.02
CA ASP A 481 21.96 -10.37 1.69
C ASP A 481 21.84 -8.86 1.49
N THR A 482 22.47 -8.35 0.44
CA THR A 482 22.40 -6.95 0.02
C THR A 482 21.66 -6.75 -1.31
N GLU A 483 21.11 -7.83 -1.88
CA GLU A 483 20.57 -7.86 -3.24
C GLU A 483 19.07 -8.21 -3.28
N ASP A 484 18.43 -8.49 -2.14
CA ASP A 484 17.01 -8.92 -2.07
C ASP A 484 16.82 -10.30 -2.74
N GLY A 485 17.79 -11.17 -2.54
CA GLY A 485 17.85 -12.51 -3.08
C GLY A 485 17.13 -13.55 -2.22
N THR A 486 16.95 -14.75 -2.79
CA THR A 486 16.41 -15.89 -2.05
C THR A 486 17.48 -16.43 -1.09
N PRO A 487 17.15 -16.69 0.19
CA PRO A 487 18.06 -17.37 1.12
C PRO A 487 18.59 -18.70 0.55
N PRO A 488 19.82 -19.10 0.93
CA PRO A 488 20.40 -20.34 0.43
C PRO A 488 19.54 -21.54 0.83
N SER A 489 19.41 -22.51 -0.06
CA SER A 489 18.87 -23.82 0.31
C SER A 489 19.82 -24.52 1.28
N ILE A 490 19.30 -25.38 2.15
CA ILE A 490 20.14 -26.19 3.05
C ILE A 490 21.18 -27.03 2.27
N ARG A 491 20.82 -27.49 1.07
CA ARG A 491 21.74 -28.23 0.19
C ARG A 491 22.93 -27.36 -0.22
N GLN A 492 22.67 -26.12 -0.64
CA GLN A 492 23.74 -25.17 -0.95
C GLN A 492 24.56 -24.88 0.30
N LEU A 493 23.92 -24.62 1.45
CA LEU A 493 24.63 -24.30 2.68
C LEU A 493 25.62 -25.40 3.10
N LEU A 494 25.24 -26.68 2.98
CA LEU A 494 26.11 -27.81 3.34
C LEU A 494 27.17 -28.10 2.28
N SER A 495 26.89 -27.90 0.99
CA SER A 495 27.85 -28.14 -0.08
C SER A 495 29.03 -27.17 -0.07
N HIS A 496 28.86 -25.99 0.53
CA HIS A 496 29.88 -24.93 0.60
C HIS A 496 30.84 -25.10 1.79
N THR A 497 30.98 -26.33 2.32
CA THR A 497 31.96 -26.62 3.38
C THR A 497 33.39 -26.78 2.83
N GLU A 498 33.57 -26.91 1.51
CA GLU A 498 34.88 -27.00 0.85
C GLU A 498 35.12 -25.79 -0.08
N PRO A 499 36.32 -25.19 -0.07
CA PRO A 499 36.63 -24.04 -0.91
C PRO A 499 36.70 -24.47 -2.39
N MET A 500 35.70 -24.08 -3.19
CA MET A 500 35.85 -24.03 -4.65
C MET A 500 36.47 -22.68 -5.04
N ASP A 501 37.30 -22.71 -6.09
CA ASP A 501 37.81 -21.51 -6.77
C ASP A 501 36.62 -20.73 -7.33
N TRP A 502 36.27 -19.63 -6.66
CA TRP A 502 35.29 -18.68 -7.17
C TRP A 502 36.00 -17.73 -8.14
N ASP A 503 35.45 -17.54 -9.33
CA ASP A 503 35.82 -16.43 -10.22
C ASP A 503 35.27 -15.07 -9.71
N ASP A 504 34.35 -15.09 -8.73
CA ASP A 504 33.67 -13.96 -8.10
C ASP A 504 33.84 -13.93 -6.56
N ASP A 505 33.39 -12.86 -5.88
CA ASP A 505 33.38 -12.78 -4.42
C ASP A 505 32.53 -13.91 -3.79
N PRO A 506 32.99 -14.55 -2.69
CA PRO A 506 32.27 -15.67 -2.09
C PRO A 506 30.93 -15.22 -1.50
N PRO A 507 29.86 -16.06 -1.54
CA PRO A 507 28.56 -15.69 -1.01
C PRO A 507 28.60 -15.47 0.51
N TYR A 508 27.68 -14.66 1.04
CA TYR A 508 27.68 -14.26 2.46
C TYR A 508 27.55 -15.45 3.44
N TRP A 509 27.03 -16.59 2.98
CA TRP A 509 26.89 -17.82 3.76
C TRP A 509 28.07 -18.79 3.62
N SER A 510 29.12 -18.45 2.87
CA SER A 510 30.28 -19.32 2.63
C SER A 510 30.97 -19.78 3.92
N ARG A 511 31.12 -18.88 4.90
CA ARG A 511 31.75 -19.15 6.20
C ARG A 511 30.71 -19.29 7.32
N TRP A 512 29.57 -19.92 7.02
CA TRP A 512 28.42 -19.87 7.93
C TRP A 512 28.67 -20.46 9.32
N THR A 513 29.59 -21.41 9.44
CA THR A 513 29.94 -22.06 10.70
C THR A 513 30.77 -21.18 11.64
N THR A 514 31.36 -20.11 11.12
CA THR A 514 32.22 -19.18 11.88
C THR A 514 31.65 -17.77 11.99
N ASP A 515 30.88 -17.34 10.97
CA ASP A 515 30.37 -15.96 10.88
C ASP A 515 29.00 -15.76 11.55
N TYR A 516 28.30 -16.82 11.94
CA TYR A 516 26.96 -16.74 12.54
C TYR A 516 26.85 -17.58 13.81
N ASP A 517 25.98 -17.13 14.72
CA ASP A 517 25.76 -17.77 16.02
C ASP A 517 24.54 -18.71 15.98
N TYR A 518 23.55 -18.38 15.14
CA TYR A 518 22.32 -19.15 14.98
C TYR A 518 21.95 -19.34 13.50
N LEU A 519 21.26 -20.45 13.21
CA LEU A 519 20.69 -20.77 11.91
C LEU A 519 19.19 -21.04 12.04
N TYR A 520 18.38 -20.27 11.34
CA TYR A 520 17.00 -20.63 11.04
C TYR A 520 16.94 -21.43 9.75
N ILE A 521 16.32 -22.60 9.81
CA ILE A 521 15.90 -23.34 8.62
C ILE A 521 14.38 -23.19 8.50
N LEU A 522 13.93 -22.53 7.44
CA LEU A 522 12.51 -22.24 7.17
C LEU A 522 11.94 -23.23 6.14
N PHE A 523 10.61 -23.26 6.06
CA PHE A 523 9.82 -24.15 5.19
C PHE A 523 10.09 -25.64 5.40
N THR A 524 10.35 -26.04 6.64
CA THR A 524 10.61 -27.44 7.00
C THR A 524 9.33 -28.29 7.05
N ASP A 525 9.47 -29.60 6.94
CA ASP A 525 8.37 -30.54 7.18
C ASP A 525 8.30 -31.01 8.64
N ARG A 526 7.19 -31.66 9.00
CA ARG A 526 7.05 -32.27 10.32
C ARG A 526 8.10 -33.38 10.51
N GLY A 527 8.93 -33.24 11.53
CA GLY A 527 10.01 -34.20 11.81
C GLY A 527 11.27 -33.97 10.98
N TYR A 528 11.49 -32.75 10.49
CA TYR A 528 12.72 -32.35 9.83
C TYR A 528 13.96 -32.75 10.64
N ALA A 529 14.77 -33.64 10.06
CA ALA A 529 15.98 -34.14 10.70
C ALA A 529 17.05 -33.06 10.75
N ASN A 530 17.88 -33.07 11.79
CA ASN A 530 19.02 -32.17 11.87
C ASN A 530 19.97 -32.45 10.69
N PRO A 531 20.16 -31.49 9.78
CA PRO A 531 20.92 -31.72 8.55
C PRO A 531 22.44 -31.81 8.79
N ASP A 532 22.92 -31.31 9.94
CA ASP A 532 24.31 -31.45 10.36
C ASP A 532 24.42 -31.54 11.90
N PRO A 533 24.25 -32.74 12.48
CA PRO A 533 24.31 -32.94 13.93
C PRO A 533 25.68 -32.64 14.54
N THR A 534 26.74 -32.51 13.74
CA THR A 534 28.08 -32.24 14.24
C THR A 534 28.28 -30.76 14.55
N ARG A 535 27.67 -29.88 13.75
CA ARG A 535 27.83 -28.42 13.84
C ARG A 535 26.57 -27.68 14.28
N LEU A 536 25.40 -28.32 14.25
CA LEU A 536 24.13 -27.72 14.61
C LEU A 536 23.54 -28.38 15.85
N THR A 537 23.26 -27.59 16.88
CA THR A 537 22.48 -28.04 18.04
C THR A 537 21.07 -27.46 17.96
N PRO A 538 20.01 -28.29 17.95
CA PRO A 538 18.64 -27.80 17.89
C PRO A 538 18.31 -27.04 19.19
N VAL A 539 17.86 -25.80 19.05
CA VAL A 539 17.44 -24.93 20.16
C VAL A 539 15.92 -24.92 20.26
N PHE A 540 15.23 -24.85 19.12
CA PHE A 540 13.78 -24.80 19.07
C PHE A 540 13.26 -25.41 17.77
N ALA A 541 12.22 -26.24 17.85
CA ALA A 541 11.55 -26.82 16.69
C ALA A 541 10.11 -26.31 16.61
N GLY A 542 9.82 -25.52 15.59
CA GLY A 542 8.49 -25.02 15.29
C GLY A 542 7.81 -25.79 14.16
N ASN A 543 6.55 -25.45 13.89
CA ASN A 543 5.87 -25.92 12.69
C ASN A 543 6.37 -25.10 11.49
N ARG A 544 6.96 -25.76 10.48
CA ARG A 544 7.57 -25.16 9.28
C ARG A 544 8.91 -24.45 9.49
N PHE A 545 9.51 -24.47 10.69
CA PHE A 545 10.86 -23.95 10.89
C PHE A 545 11.59 -24.63 12.05
N VAL A 546 12.92 -24.58 12.05
CA VAL A 546 13.76 -25.01 13.18
C VAL A 546 14.86 -23.97 13.41
N LEU A 547 15.12 -23.65 14.67
CA LEU A 547 16.23 -22.82 15.13
C LEU A 547 17.34 -23.71 15.65
N TYR A 548 18.55 -23.52 15.13
CA TYR A 548 19.76 -24.17 15.59
C TYR A 548 20.74 -23.14 16.15
N GLN A 549 21.46 -23.53 17.19
CA GLN A 549 22.71 -22.90 17.57
C GLN A 549 23.82 -23.50 16.71
N ILE A 550 24.64 -22.63 16.14
CA ILE A 550 25.81 -23.03 15.36
C ILE A 550 26.94 -23.25 16.36
N ASN A 551 27.31 -24.52 16.52
CA ASN A 551 28.53 -24.88 17.22
C ASN A 551 29.66 -24.62 16.22
N GLY A 552 30.30 -23.45 16.30
CA GLY A 552 31.52 -23.21 15.54
C GLY A 552 32.52 -24.34 15.77
N THR A 553 33.52 -24.47 14.91
CA THR A 553 34.68 -25.29 15.22
C THR A 553 35.22 -24.82 16.57
N GLN A 554 34.93 -25.55 17.65
CA GLN A 554 35.80 -25.56 18.81
C GLN A 554 37.17 -25.88 18.24
N LEU A 555 38.04 -24.89 18.14
CA LEU A 555 39.47 -25.15 18.21
C LEU A 555 39.62 -26.03 19.45
N ALA A 556 39.88 -27.32 19.22
CA ALA A 556 40.16 -28.26 20.27
C ALA A 556 41.29 -27.68 21.13
N GLY A 557 40.96 -27.21 22.33
CA GLY A 557 41.92 -26.72 23.31
C GLY A 557 42.10 -25.20 23.35
N ALA A 558 41.19 -24.49 24.01
CA ALA A 558 41.54 -23.32 24.81
C ALA A 558 40.69 -23.32 26.09
N PRO A 559 41.30 -23.38 27.29
CA PRO A 559 40.55 -23.44 28.54
C PRO A 559 39.79 -22.14 28.78
N LYS A 560 38.54 -22.26 29.25
CA LYS A 560 37.78 -21.13 29.79
C LYS A 560 38.56 -20.51 30.95
N THR A 561 39.15 -19.33 30.75
CA THR A 561 39.62 -18.52 31.87
C THR A 561 38.43 -17.80 32.47
N SER A 562 38.04 -18.25 33.65
CA SER A 562 37.15 -17.55 34.57
C SER A 562 37.81 -16.25 35.05
N HIS A 563 37.16 -15.11 34.81
CA HIS A 563 37.27 -13.92 35.63
C HIS A 563 35.94 -13.19 35.68
#